data_AF-C5M3W7-F1
#
_entry.id   AF-C5M3W7-F1
#
_cell.length_a   1.000
_cell.length_b   1.000
_cell.length_c   1.000
_cell.angle_alpha   90.00
_cell.angle_beta   90.00
_cell.angle_gamma   90.00
#
_symmetry.space_group_name_H-M   'P 1'
#
loop_
_entity.id
_entity.type
_entity.pdbx_description
1 polymer ?
#
loop_
_entity_poly.entity_id
_entity_poly.type
_entity_poly.pdbx_seq_one_letter_code
_entity_poly.pdbx_strand_id
1 'polypeptide(L)'
;MSFRDAIQKYIDHPEKHDIVQYYDDNVIIIKDLFPKAIRHLLVIPRNPKVSKTHPLDAFNRNYNEYTGEELYELISSYVEKAKDMIIDELFKVSNMKDKSQLGEFRNNFIRAGIHSIPSLSNLHIHVITQDFHSVRLKNKKHYNSFTTKFFVPFQELDPLKNAEYWHLSKFREESDDEESDHSSLNETQSKFISHERSKEVNESIIKNTPFKCTSCSATFGNSMVKLKDHLKGEFTKRYSKFIDPKILIPNGIRE
;
A
#
# COMPACT_ATOMS: atom_id res chain seq x y z
N MET A 1 13.83 -21.94 -8.25
CA MET A 1 13.69 -20.63 -7.59
C MET A 1 12.55 -20.69 -6.59
N SER A 2 12.75 -20.16 -5.38
CA SER A 2 11.70 -20.05 -4.36
C SER A 2 10.60 -19.10 -4.83
N PHE A 3 9.33 -19.36 -4.47
CA PHE A 3 8.23 -18.42 -4.73
C PHE A 3 8.52 -17.03 -4.14
N ARG A 4 9.29 -16.95 -3.05
CA ARG A 4 9.65 -15.68 -2.42
C ARG A 4 10.46 -14.76 -3.34
N ASP A 5 11.21 -15.31 -4.30
CA ASP A 5 12.07 -14.53 -5.21
C ASP A 5 11.42 -14.31 -6.59
N ALA A 6 10.10 -14.54 -6.70
CA ALA A 6 9.39 -14.49 -7.97
C ALA A 6 9.47 -13.14 -8.70
N ILE A 7 9.75 -12.05 -7.97
CA ILE A 7 9.88 -10.69 -8.54
C ILE A 7 11.27 -10.45 -9.13
N GLN A 8 12.31 -11.16 -8.69
CA GLN A 8 13.70 -10.83 -9.03
C GLN A 8 13.94 -10.80 -10.55
N LYS A 9 13.36 -11.76 -11.29
CA LYS A 9 13.44 -11.79 -12.76
C LYS A 9 12.90 -10.52 -13.45
N TYR A 10 11.91 -9.85 -12.87
CA TYR A 10 11.37 -8.59 -13.40
C TYR A 10 12.29 -7.40 -13.12
N ILE A 11 13.07 -7.45 -12.04
CA ILE A 11 14.08 -6.43 -11.71
C ILE A 11 15.29 -6.57 -12.63
N ASP A 12 15.72 -7.81 -12.88
CA ASP A 12 16.92 -8.13 -13.65
C ASP A 12 16.72 -7.87 -15.16
N HIS A 13 15.55 -8.22 -15.69
CA HIS A 13 15.22 -8.11 -17.12
C HIS A 13 13.82 -7.53 -17.37
N PRO A 14 13.54 -6.28 -16.96
CA PRO A 14 12.21 -5.68 -17.08
C PRO A 14 11.68 -5.67 -18.52
N GLU A 15 12.57 -5.52 -19.51
CA GLU A 15 12.26 -5.45 -20.93
C GLU A 15 11.69 -6.75 -21.52
N LYS A 16 11.86 -7.88 -20.83
CA LYS A 16 11.42 -9.22 -21.31
C LYS A 16 10.04 -9.61 -20.81
N HIS A 17 9.33 -8.71 -20.12
CA HIS A 17 8.15 -9.08 -19.35
C HIS A 17 6.99 -8.09 -19.55
N ASP A 18 5.95 -8.51 -20.27
CA ASP A 18 4.75 -7.69 -20.58
C ASP A 18 4.02 -7.14 -19.35
N ILE A 19 4.20 -7.76 -18.18
CA ILE A 19 3.60 -7.27 -16.94
C ILE A 19 4.27 -5.98 -16.43
N VAL A 20 5.49 -5.68 -16.89
CA VAL A 20 6.22 -4.47 -16.54
C VAL A 20 5.63 -3.31 -17.34
N GLN A 21 5.03 -2.37 -16.64
CA GLN A 21 4.36 -1.22 -17.24
C GLN A 21 5.28 0.00 -17.33
N TYR A 22 6.32 0.03 -16.51
CA TYR A 22 7.35 1.06 -16.50
C TYR A 22 8.61 0.51 -15.84
N TYR A 23 9.77 0.96 -16.31
CA TYR A 23 11.03 0.77 -15.60
C TYR A 23 12.01 1.88 -15.97
N ASP A 24 12.90 2.18 -15.03
CA ASP A 24 14.11 2.97 -15.22
C ASP A 24 15.19 2.44 -14.29
N ASP A 25 16.28 3.18 -14.08
CA ASP A 25 17.39 2.76 -13.22
C ASP A 25 17.02 2.61 -11.74
N ASN A 26 15.93 3.26 -11.29
CA ASN A 26 15.54 3.30 -9.88
C ASN A 26 14.49 2.25 -9.54
N VAL A 27 13.46 2.12 -10.38
CA VAL A 27 12.29 1.28 -10.08
C VAL A 27 11.80 0.48 -11.28
N ILE A 28 11.03 -0.56 -10.99
CA ILE A 28 10.05 -1.14 -11.92
C ILE A 28 8.64 -0.92 -11.36
N ILE A 29 7.67 -0.71 -12.25
CA ILE A 29 6.24 -0.71 -11.92
C ILE A 29 5.59 -1.85 -12.71
N ILE A 30 5.04 -2.84 -12.00
CA ILE A 30 4.47 -4.04 -12.62
C ILE A 30 3.00 -4.21 -12.27
N LYS A 31 2.24 -4.88 -13.14
CA LYS A 31 0.93 -5.43 -12.80
C LYS A 31 1.10 -6.63 -11.86
N ASP A 32 0.42 -6.62 -10.71
CA ASP A 32 0.38 -7.79 -9.83
C ASP A 32 -0.23 -8.98 -10.58
N LEU A 33 0.42 -10.15 -10.52
CA LEU A 33 -0.02 -11.37 -11.21
C LEU A 33 -1.33 -11.96 -10.65
N PHE A 34 -1.66 -11.60 -9.42
CA PHE A 34 -2.83 -12.06 -8.68
C PHE A 34 -3.61 -10.84 -8.16
N PRO A 35 -4.10 -9.95 -9.03
CA PRO A 35 -4.66 -8.65 -8.63
C PRO A 35 -5.83 -8.83 -7.66
N LYS A 36 -5.85 -8.09 -6.54
CA LYS A 36 -6.92 -8.20 -5.54
C LYS A 36 -8.08 -7.23 -5.77
N ALA A 37 -7.93 -6.32 -6.74
CA ALA A 37 -8.90 -5.31 -7.16
C ALA A 37 -8.79 -5.09 -8.68
N ILE A 38 -9.60 -4.20 -9.25
CA ILE A 38 -9.59 -3.89 -10.69
C ILE A 38 -8.23 -3.39 -11.18
N ARG A 39 -7.54 -2.55 -10.41
CA ARG A 39 -6.14 -2.19 -10.68
C ARG A 39 -5.29 -2.46 -9.46
N HIS A 40 -4.22 -3.20 -9.68
CA HIS A 40 -3.25 -3.54 -8.65
C HIS A 40 -1.85 -3.57 -9.26
N LEU A 41 -1.12 -2.49 -9.03
CA LEU A 41 0.27 -2.32 -9.45
C LEU A 41 1.20 -2.48 -8.24
N LEU A 42 2.46 -2.81 -8.53
CA LEU A 42 3.53 -2.88 -7.55
C LEU A 42 4.66 -1.96 -8.01
N VAL A 43 5.06 -1.01 -7.15
CA VAL A 43 6.28 -0.21 -7.31
C VAL A 43 7.41 -0.92 -6.57
N ILE A 44 8.49 -1.26 -7.27
CA ILE A 44 9.57 -2.10 -6.73
C ILE A 44 10.92 -1.42 -7.00
N PRO A 45 11.68 -1.06 -5.95
CA PRO A 45 13.04 -0.54 -6.11
C PRO A 45 13.99 -1.58 -6.72
N ARG A 46 14.85 -1.12 -7.63
CA ARG A 46 15.85 -1.95 -8.31
C ARG A 46 17.17 -2.05 -7.53
N ASN A 47 17.49 -1.04 -6.70
CA ASN A 47 18.68 -1.08 -5.85
C ASN A 47 18.64 -2.36 -4.97
N PRO A 48 19.64 -3.25 -5.04
CA PRO A 48 19.59 -4.55 -4.36
C PRO A 48 19.48 -4.44 -2.83
N LYS A 49 20.14 -3.45 -2.22
CA LYS A 49 20.12 -3.24 -0.76
C LYS A 49 18.73 -2.78 -0.32
N VAL A 50 18.15 -1.82 -1.03
CA VAL A 50 16.79 -1.33 -0.78
C VAL A 50 15.78 -2.46 -1.00
N SER A 51 15.88 -3.14 -2.15
CA SER A 51 14.93 -4.18 -2.57
C SER A 51 14.89 -5.34 -1.58
N LYS A 52 16.01 -5.73 -0.95
CA LYS A 52 16.02 -6.83 0.04
C LYS A 52 15.83 -6.39 1.49
N THR A 53 15.60 -5.10 1.74
CA THR A 53 15.32 -4.59 3.08
C THR A 53 13.86 -4.85 3.46
N HIS A 54 13.62 -5.13 4.75
CA HIS A 54 12.27 -5.29 5.26
C HIS A 54 11.44 -4.01 5.03
N PRO A 55 10.18 -4.10 4.54
CA PRO A 55 9.40 -2.93 4.15
C PRO A 55 9.24 -1.85 5.22
N LEU A 56 9.08 -2.25 6.48
CA LEU A 56 8.96 -1.30 7.62
C LEU A 56 10.26 -0.56 7.96
N ASP A 57 11.39 -1.03 7.43
CA ASP A 57 12.70 -0.43 7.71
C ASP A 57 13.31 0.26 6.50
N ALA A 58 12.71 0.09 5.32
CA ALA A 58 13.32 0.49 4.06
C ALA A 58 13.61 1.99 4.01
N PHE A 59 12.72 2.81 4.56
CA PHE A 59 12.83 4.27 4.58
C PHE A 59 13.45 4.82 5.88
N ASN A 60 13.55 3.99 6.93
CA ASN A 60 14.07 4.40 8.25
C ASN A 60 15.57 4.13 8.40
N ARG A 61 16.32 4.06 7.29
CA ARG A 61 17.77 3.83 7.27
C ARG A 61 18.40 4.50 6.07
N ASN A 62 19.70 4.76 6.17
CA ASN A 62 20.48 5.30 5.07
C ASN A 62 21.12 4.16 4.26
N TYR A 63 21.27 4.41 2.96
CA TYR A 63 21.98 3.58 1.99
C TYR A 63 23.20 4.33 1.48
N ASN A 64 23.99 3.71 0.61
CA ASN A 64 25.16 4.37 0.04
C ASN A 64 24.76 5.53 -0.88
N GLU A 65 23.64 5.37 -1.57
CA GLU A 65 23.18 6.27 -2.63
C GLU A 65 22.13 7.29 -2.16
N TYR A 66 21.44 7.01 -1.04
CA TYR A 66 20.32 7.80 -0.56
C TYR A 66 20.23 7.73 0.97
N THR A 67 19.86 8.84 1.60
CA THR A 67 19.25 8.84 2.93
C THR A 67 17.86 8.20 2.90
N GLY A 68 17.33 7.88 4.07
CA GLY A 68 15.96 7.38 4.19
C GLY A 68 14.89 8.33 3.62
N GLU A 69 15.07 9.63 3.86
CA GLU A 69 14.19 10.70 3.35
C GLU A 69 14.28 10.84 1.83
N GLU A 70 15.50 10.88 1.27
CA GLU A 70 15.70 10.94 -0.19
C GLU A 70 15.11 9.71 -0.89
N LEU A 71 15.26 8.52 -0.29
CA LEU A 71 14.63 7.31 -0.81
C LEU A 71 13.09 7.41 -0.75
N TYR A 72 12.53 7.92 0.35
CA TYR A 72 11.09 8.06 0.49
C TYR A 72 10.53 9.02 -0.56
N GLU A 73 11.13 10.19 -0.74
CA GLU A 73 10.74 11.17 -1.77
C GLU A 73 10.86 10.60 -3.19
N LEU A 74 11.96 9.90 -3.48
CA LEU A 74 12.16 9.21 -4.75
C LEU A 74 11.02 8.22 -5.01
N ILE A 75 10.73 7.32 -4.05
CA ILE A 75 9.67 6.32 -4.21
C ILE A 75 8.27 6.95 -4.21
N SER A 76 8.06 8.04 -3.47
CA SER A 76 6.82 8.82 -3.46
C SER A 76 6.46 9.30 -4.87
N SER A 77 7.44 9.82 -5.62
CA SER A 77 7.24 10.22 -7.02
C SER A 77 6.77 9.05 -7.91
N TYR A 78 7.29 7.84 -7.69
CA TYR A 78 6.88 6.65 -8.44
C TYR A 78 5.54 6.08 -7.99
N VAL A 79 5.18 6.24 -6.71
CA VAL A 79 3.84 5.91 -6.21
C VAL A 79 2.80 6.82 -6.85
N GLU A 80 3.05 8.12 -6.93
CA GLU A 80 2.17 9.06 -7.63
C GLU A 80 2.10 8.75 -9.13
N LYS A 81 3.24 8.44 -9.77
CA LYS A 81 3.26 7.95 -11.16
C LYS A 81 2.40 6.70 -11.35
N ALA A 82 2.47 5.72 -10.45
CA ALA A 82 1.65 4.51 -10.53
C ALA A 82 0.15 4.82 -10.37
N LYS A 83 -0.23 5.77 -9.50
CA LYS A 83 -1.62 6.25 -9.42
C LYS A 83 -2.04 6.91 -10.73
N ASP A 84 -1.20 7.74 -11.33
CA ASP A 84 -1.48 8.37 -12.62
C ASP A 84 -1.64 7.36 -13.75
N MET A 85 -0.80 6.32 -13.79
CA MET A 85 -0.92 5.23 -14.77
C MET A 85 -2.27 4.51 -14.66
N ILE A 86 -2.77 4.29 -13.43
CA ILE A 86 -4.11 3.72 -13.21
C ILE A 86 -5.18 4.65 -13.79
N ILE A 87 -5.08 5.96 -13.53
CA ILE A 87 -6.04 6.94 -14.05
C ILE A 87 -5.98 7.02 -15.57
N ASP A 88 -4.80 7.02 -16.17
CA ASP A 88 -4.62 7.05 -17.62
C ASP A 88 -5.26 5.83 -18.29
N GLU A 89 -5.12 4.65 -17.68
CA GLU A 89 -5.76 3.44 -18.18
C GLU A 89 -7.28 3.49 -18.07
N LEU A 90 -7.80 3.93 -16.91
CA LEU A 90 -9.24 4.06 -16.68
C LEU A 90 -9.86 5.14 -17.57
N PHE A 91 -9.15 6.25 -17.79
CA PHE A 91 -9.63 7.37 -18.62
C PHE A 91 -9.85 6.93 -20.07
N LYS A 92 -8.94 6.12 -20.65
CA LYS A 92 -9.04 5.58 -22.03
C LYS A 92 -10.33 4.80 -22.29
N VAL A 93 -10.92 4.21 -21.27
CA VAL A 93 -12.14 3.39 -21.37
C VAL A 93 -13.34 4.06 -20.69
N SER A 94 -13.18 5.29 -20.21
CA SER A 94 -14.22 6.08 -19.57
C SER A 94 -14.99 6.93 -20.57
N ASN A 95 -16.17 7.39 -20.16
CA ASN A 95 -16.93 8.41 -20.88
C ASN A 95 -16.59 9.84 -20.43
N MET A 96 -15.53 10.01 -19.63
CA MET A 96 -15.10 11.32 -19.12
C MET A 96 -14.45 12.14 -20.24
N LYS A 97 -14.68 13.46 -20.22
CA LYS A 97 -14.12 14.39 -21.21
C LYS A 97 -12.77 14.93 -20.77
N ASP A 98 -12.55 14.99 -19.47
CA ASP A 98 -11.33 15.49 -18.85
C ASP A 98 -10.85 14.53 -17.76
N LYS A 99 -9.54 14.23 -17.76
CA LYS A 99 -8.87 13.42 -16.74
C LYS A 99 -9.03 14.01 -15.34
N SER A 100 -9.17 15.33 -15.21
CA SER A 100 -9.39 16.02 -13.92
C SER A 100 -10.66 15.53 -13.20
N GLN A 101 -11.66 15.04 -13.94
CA GLN A 101 -12.89 14.48 -13.39
C GLN A 101 -12.67 13.18 -12.60
N LEU A 102 -11.52 12.53 -12.79
CA LEU A 102 -11.08 11.35 -12.03
C LEU A 102 -10.17 11.71 -10.84
N GLY A 103 -9.96 12.99 -10.54
CA GLY A 103 -9.08 13.43 -9.46
C GLY A 103 -9.51 12.95 -8.08
N GLU A 104 -10.80 13.01 -7.74
CA GLU A 104 -11.33 12.49 -6.47
C GLU A 104 -11.12 10.96 -6.39
N PHE A 105 -11.36 10.26 -7.49
CA PHE A 105 -11.13 8.81 -7.57
C PHE A 105 -9.65 8.48 -7.37
N ARG A 106 -8.74 9.22 -8.02
CA ARG A 106 -7.29 9.07 -7.88
C ARG A 106 -6.84 9.21 -6.44
N ASN A 107 -7.33 10.24 -5.76
CA ASN A 107 -6.82 10.63 -4.44
C ASN A 107 -7.44 9.82 -3.30
N ASN A 108 -8.73 9.47 -3.42
CA ASN A 108 -9.48 8.83 -2.33
C ASN A 108 -9.72 7.33 -2.54
N PHE A 109 -9.70 6.85 -3.80
CA PHE A 109 -10.05 5.46 -4.11
C PHE A 109 -8.85 4.59 -4.52
N ILE A 110 -7.70 5.19 -4.83
CA ILE A 110 -6.43 4.47 -5.04
C ILE A 110 -5.57 4.62 -3.79
N ARG A 111 -5.19 3.48 -3.19
CA ARG A 111 -4.32 3.44 -2.01
C ARG A 111 -2.92 2.98 -2.39
N ALA A 112 -1.95 3.45 -1.63
CA ALA A 112 -0.58 2.99 -1.68
C ALA A 112 -0.16 2.46 -0.30
N GLY A 113 0.64 1.41 -0.25
CA GLY A 113 1.15 0.87 1.02
C GLY A 113 1.87 -0.47 0.90
N ILE A 114 2.33 -0.97 2.04
CA ILE A 114 3.07 -2.23 2.17
C ILE A 114 2.33 -3.19 3.10
N HIS A 115 2.62 -4.48 2.98
CA HIS A 115 2.24 -5.44 4.00
C HIS A 115 3.27 -5.44 5.14
N SER A 116 2.80 -5.42 6.39
CA SER A 116 3.67 -5.43 7.59
C SER A 116 4.61 -6.64 7.62
N ILE A 117 4.16 -7.78 7.09
CA ILE A 117 4.96 -8.99 6.87
C ILE A 117 4.89 -9.34 5.37
N PRO A 118 5.96 -9.11 4.59
CA PRO A 118 5.93 -9.32 3.15
C PRO A 118 5.86 -10.82 2.81
N SER A 119 5.17 -11.12 1.71
CA SER A 119 5.07 -12.49 1.18
C SER A 119 6.20 -12.86 0.21
N LEU A 120 6.90 -11.84 -0.31
CA LEU A 120 8.00 -11.94 -1.27
C LEU A 120 9.24 -11.25 -0.68
N SER A 121 10.43 -11.61 -1.16
CA SER A 121 11.71 -11.13 -0.61
C SER A 121 12.05 -9.71 -1.04
N ASN A 122 11.56 -9.27 -2.19
CA ASN A 122 11.77 -7.91 -2.69
C ASN A 122 10.72 -6.95 -2.12
N LEU A 123 11.13 -5.76 -1.73
CA LEU A 123 10.25 -4.65 -1.38
C LEU A 123 9.31 -4.33 -2.54
N HIS A 124 8.02 -4.30 -2.27
CA HIS A 124 6.98 -3.95 -3.22
C HIS A 124 5.94 -3.08 -2.55
N ILE A 125 5.73 -1.88 -3.07
CA ILE A 125 4.67 -0.97 -2.64
C ILE A 125 3.45 -1.27 -3.50
N HIS A 126 2.37 -1.70 -2.87
CA HIS A 126 1.09 -1.92 -3.52
C HIS A 126 0.46 -0.58 -3.87
N VAL A 127 0.05 -0.39 -5.12
CA VAL A 127 -0.79 0.73 -5.57
C VAL A 127 -2.07 0.13 -6.14
N ILE A 128 -3.18 0.26 -5.41
CA ILE A 128 -4.37 -0.60 -5.58
C ILE A 128 -5.67 0.20 -5.47
N THR A 129 -6.64 -0.11 -6.33
CA THR A 129 -8.01 0.43 -6.22
C THR A 129 -8.79 -0.26 -5.09
N GLN A 130 -9.67 0.48 -4.42
CA GLN A 130 -10.38 -0.03 -3.23
C GLN A 130 -11.66 -0.81 -3.50
N ASP A 131 -11.92 -1.23 -4.74
CA ASP A 131 -13.11 -2.00 -5.10
C ASP A 131 -13.06 -3.46 -4.61
N PHE A 132 -11.86 -4.03 -4.51
CA PHE A 132 -11.63 -5.43 -4.20
C PHE A 132 -12.51 -6.40 -5.04
N HIS A 133 -12.84 -5.99 -6.27
CA HIS A 133 -13.66 -6.74 -7.21
C HIS A 133 -12.76 -7.59 -8.11
N SER A 134 -12.31 -8.73 -7.59
CA SER A 134 -11.44 -9.65 -8.33
C SER A 134 -11.73 -11.11 -8.00
N VAL A 135 -11.69 -11.94 -9.04
CA VAL A 135 -11.69 -13.40 -8.99
C VAL A 135 -10.50 -13.99 -8.21
N ARG A 136 -9.37 -13.26 -8.12
CA ARG A 136 -8.18 -13.64 -7.34
C ARG A 136 -8.29 -13.28 -5.85
N LEU A 137 -9.30 -12.51 -5.45
CA LEU A 137 -9.64 -12.28 -4.04
C LEU A 137 -10.42 -13.49 -3.50
N LYS A 138 -9.72 -14.53 -3.03
CA LYS A 138 -10.34 -15.85 -2.74
C LYS A 138 -10.66 -16.11 -1.28
N ASN A 139 -9.92 -15.53 -0.34
CA ASN A 139 -10.00 -15.91 1.06
C ASN A 139 -9.87 -14.68 1.99
N LYS A 140 -10.11 -14.92 3.28
CA LYS A 140 -10.06 -13.89 4.33
C LYS A 140 -8.71 -13.18 4.40
N LYS A 141 -7.62 -13.93 4.27
CA LYS A 141 -6.26 -13.39 4.24
C LYS A 141 -6.08 -12.39 3.08
N HIS A 142 -6.56 -12.71 1.88
CA HIS A 142 -6.44 -11.83 0.72
C HIS A 142 -7.17 -10.49 0.89
N TYR A 143 -8.28 -10.45 1.62
CA TYR A 143 -9.02 -9.20 1.85
C TYR A 143 -8.44 -8.45 3.05
N ASN A 144 -8.35 -9.11 4.20
CA ASN A 144 -7.90 -8.48 5.43
C ASN A 144 -6.43 -8.04 5.37
N SER A 145 -5.60 -8.61 4.50
CA SER A 145 -4.23 -8.10 4.32
C SER A 145 -4.19 -6.68 3.75
N PHE A 146 -5.24 -6.20 3.08
CA PHE A 146 -5.33 -4.84 2.52
C PHE A 146 -6.28 -3.91 3.30
N THR A 147 -7.14 -4.46 4.14
CA THR A 147 -8.23 -3.73 4.82
C THR A 147 -8.11 -3.73 6.34
N THR A 148 -6.95 -4.10 6.88
CA THR A 148 -6.64 -4.04 8.32
C THR A 148 -5.27 -3.39 8.53
N LYS A 149 -4.82 -3.28 9.79
CA LYS A 149 -3.48 -2.78 10.15
C LYS A 149 -2.33 -3.60 9.58
N PHE A 150 -2.60 -4.78 9.00
CA PHE A 150 -1.61 -5.53 8.23
C PHE A 150 -1.16 -4.76 6.97
N PHE A 151 -2.02 -3.91 6.42
CA PHE A 151 -1.66 -2.98 5.35
C PHE A 151 -1.22 -1.65 5.96
N VAL A 152 0.07 -1.35 5.89
CA VAL A 152 0.62 -0.07 6.33
C VAL A 152 0.53 0.92 5.17
N PRO A 153 -0.24 2.02 5.30
CA PRO A 153 -0.29 3.07 4.30
C PRO A 153 1.10 3.63 3.98
N PHE A 154 1.37 3.91 2.72
CA PHE A 154 2.68 4.40 2.28
C PHE A 154 3.08 5.69 3.01
N GLN A 155 2.12 6.58 3.27
CA GLN A 155 2.35 7.84 3.97
C GLN A 155 2.71 7.69 5.46
N GLU A 156 2.55 6.51 6.06
CA GLU A 156 3.01 6.21 7.42
C GLU A 156 4.47 5.72 7.43
N LEU A 157 5.05 5.44 6.27
CA LEU A 157 6.47 5.05 6.11
C LEU A 157 7.40 6.25 5.98
N ASP A 158 6.86 7.47 5.96
CA ASP A 158 7.58 8.73 5.85
C ASP A 158 8.52 8.91 7.04
N PRO A 159 9.85 8.98 6.83
CA PRO A 159 10.81 9.17 7.90
C PRO A 159 10.61 10.49 8.65
N LEU A 160 10.10 11.55 8.01
CA LEU A 160 9.88 12.84 8.67
C LEU A 160 8.70 12.78 9.64
N LYS A 161 7.65 12.02 9.33
CA LYS A 161 6.59 11.74 10.32
C LYS A 161 7.09 10.90 11.49
N ASN A 162 8.14 10.12 11.27
CA ASN A 162 8.86 9.41 12.32
C ASN A 162 9.86 10.33 13.05
N ALA A 163 10.34 11.42 12.44
CA ALA A 163 11.37 12.34 12.95
C ALA A 163 10.85 13.61 13.66
N GLU A 164 9.72 14.22 13.25
CA GLU A 164 9.04 15.28 14.04
C GLU A 164 8.76 14.81 15.48
N TYR A 165 8.53 13.51 15.60
CA TYR A 165 8.32 12.82 16.85
C TYR A 165 9.60 12.65 17.69
N TRP A 166 10.77 12.55 17.04
CA TRP A 166 12.10 12.44 17.67
C TRP A 166 12.66 13.82 18.09
N HIS A 167 12.40 14.87 17.31
CA HIS A 167 12.85 16.23 17.64
C HIS A 167 12.04 16.88 18.78
N LEU A 168 10.72 16.66 18.87
CA LEU A 168 9.89 17.12 20.01
C LEU A 168 10.26 16.43 21.33
N SER A 169 10.73 15.17 21.30
CA SER A 169 11.19 14.46 22.51
C SER A 169 12.57 14.94 22.96
N LYS A 170 13.48 15.21 22.02
CA LYS A 170 14.82 15.69 22.35
C LYS A 170 14.83 17.12 22.91
N PHE A 171 13.94 17.99 22.42
CA PHE A 171 13.78 19.36 22.93
C PHE A 171 13.17 19.45 24.34
N ARG A 172 12.45 18.41 24.82
CA ARG A 172 11.96 18.33 26.21
C ARG A 172 13.02 17.76 27.17
N GLU A 173 13.87 16.86 26.70
CA GLU A 173 14.97 16.33 27.53
C GLU A 173 16.08 17.36 27.75
N GLU A 174 16.29 18.30 26.83
CA GLU A 174 17.31 19.36 26.95
C GLU A 174 16.81 20.61 27.72
N SER A 175 15.54 20.66 28.16
CA SER A 175 14.96 21.81 28.88
C SER A 175 14.70 21.60 30.38
N ASP A 176 14.85 20.37 30.89
CA ASP A 176 14.33 19.99 32.22
C ASP A 176 15.43 19.66 33.27
N ASP A 177 16.64 20.21 33.10
CA ASP A 177 17.73 20.10 34.09
C ASP A 177 17.80 21.30 35.08
N GLU A 178 16.66 21.69 35.69
CA GLU A 178 16.68 22.42 36.98
C GLU A 178 15.53 21.94 37.91
N GLU A 179 15.90 21.54 39.12
CA GLU A 179 15.12 20.81 40.15
C GLU A 179 13.80 21.47 40.61
N SER A 180 12.73 20.67 40.83
CA SER A 180 12.07 20.55 42.16
C SER A 180 10.75 19.74 42.18
N ASP A 181 10.75 18.74 43.08
CA ASP A 181 9.71 18.26 44.01
C ASP A 181 8.24 17.93 43.64
N HIS A 182 7.83 16.75 44.15
CA HIS A 182 6.48 16.16 44.35
C HIS A 182 5.24 16.70 43.58
N SER A 183 4.68 15.90 42.66
CA SER A 183 3.34 15.28 42.76
C SER A 183 2.81 14.76 41.40
N SER A 184 2.13 13.61 41.47
CA SER A 184 1.20 12.95 40.55
C SER A 184 0.91 13.53 39.14
N LEU A 185 1.06 12.63 38.14
CA LEU A 185 0.30 12.48 36.88
C LEU A 185 1.00 12.79 35.55
N ASN A 186 0.79 11.83 34.63
CA ASN A 186 0.91 11.82 33.17
C ASN A 186 2.28 11.55 32.52
N GLU A 187 2.61 10.26 32.43
CA GLU A 187 3.41 9.67 31.37
C GLU A 187 2.92 10.12 29.97
N THR A 188 3.45 11.22 29.45
CA THR A 188 3.35 11.54 28.02
C THR A 188 4.58 10.99 27.33
N GLN A 189 4.65 9.65 27.29
CA GLN A 189 5.59 8.93 26.44
C GLN A 189 5.31 9.30 24.99
N SER A 190 6.31 9.89 24.37
CA SER A 190 6.45 9.94 22.93
C SER A 190 6.30 8.50 22.37
N LYS A 191 5.16 8.21 21.73
CA LYS A 191 4.90 6.99 20.95
C LYS A 191 5.19 7.17 19.46
N PHE A 192 6.31 6.61 19.01
CA PHE A 192 6.55 6.29 17.59
C PHE A 192 5.30 5.67 16.94
N ILE A 193 5.10 5.83 15.62
CA ILE A 193 4.18 4.95 14.88
C ILE A 193 4.78 3.54 14.90
N SER A 194 4.47 2.80 15.96
CA SER A 194 4.90 1.41 16.10
C SER A 194 3.98 0.54 15.25
N HIS A 195 4.53 0.03 14.16
CA HIS A 195 3.86 -0.99 13.36
C HIS A 195 4.04 -2.36 14.02
N GLU A 196 2.96 -3.12 14.09
CA GLU A 196 2.98 -4.47 14.62
C GLU A 196 3.89 -5.38 13.77
N ARG A 197 4.91 -5.98 14.41
CA ARG A 197 5.89 -6.87 13.77
C ARG A 197 5.74 -8.33 14.16
N SER A 198 5.02 -8.63 15.25
CA SER A 198 4.76 -10.01 15.65
C SER A 198 3.94 -10.70 14.57
N LYS A 199 4.44 -11.86 14.15
CA LYS A 199 3.75 -12.72 13.20
C LYS A 199 2.45 -13.23 13.79
N GLU A 200 2.46 -13.58 15.06
CA GLU A 200 1.31 -14.11 15.81
C GLU A 200 0.20 -13.05 15.90
N VAL A 201 0.56 -11.81 16.24
CA VAL A 201 -0.42 -10.71 16.32
C VAL A 201 -0.97 -10.37 14.93
N ASN A 202 -0.11 -10.24 13.91
CA ASN A 202 -0.54 -9.96 12.55
C ASN A 202 -1.46 -11.07 11.97
N GLU A 203 -1.12 -12.34 12.20
CA GLU A 203 -1.96 -13.48 11.80
C GLU A 203 -3.29 -13.48 12.56
N SER A 204 -3.28 -13.14 13.85
CA SER A 204 -4.49 -12.97 14.67
C SER A 204 -5.38 -11.85 14.13
N ILE A 205 -4.82 -10.69 13.80
CA ILE A 205 -5.56 -9.55 13.19
C ILE A 205 -6.26 -10.02 11.91
N ILE A 206 -5.54 -10.67 11.00
CA ILE A 206 -6.12 -11.17 9.75
C ILE A 206 -7.23 -12.18 10.03
N LYS A 207 -7.01 -13.14 10.92
CA LYS A 207 -7.93 -14.25 11.19
C LYS A 207 -9.19 -13.80 11.92
N ASN A 208 -9.05 -12.90 12.89
CA ASN A 208 -10.11 -12.56 13.84
C ASN A 208 -10.89 -11.31 13.45
N THR A 209 -10.29 -10.38 12.67
CA THR A 209 -11.02 -9.19 12.21
C THR A 209 -12.19 -9.58 11.30
N PRO A 210 -13.44 -9.18 11.59
CA PRO A 210 -14.58 -9.45 10.72
C PRO A 210 -14.44 -8.69 9.41
N PHE A 211 -15.05 -9.21 8.35
CA PHE A 211 -15.13 -8.52 7.07
C PHE A 211 -15.86 -7.19 7.24
N LYS A 212 -15.20 -6.10 6.86
CA LYS A 212 -15.72 -4.74 6.89
C LYS A 212 -15.50 -4.09 5.53
N CYS A 213 -16.55 -3.51 4.95
CA CYS A 213 -16.46 -2.78 3.69
C CYS A 213 -15.62 -1.51 3.86
N THR A 214 -14.68 -1.27 2.94
CA THR A 214 -13.82 -0.08 2.94
C THR A 214 -14.57 1.20 2.54
N SER A 215 -15.70 1.08 1.84
CA SER A 215 -16.46 2.23 1.34
C SER A 215 -17.55 2.72 2.31
N CYS A 216 -18.26 1.81 2.98
CA CYS A 216 -19.43 2.16 3.81
C CYS A 216 -19.34 1.66 5.26
N SER A 217 -18.23 1.01 5.65
CA SER A 217 -18.02 0.43 6.98
C SER A 217 -18.99 -0.68 7.41
N ALA A 218 -19.90 -1.14 6.55
CA ALA A 218 -20.77 -2.29 6.82
C ALA A 218 -19.95 -3.55 7.12
N THR A 219 -20.43 -4.38 8.05
CA THR A 219 -19.74 -5.61 8.49
C THR A 219 -20.48 -6.87 8.03
N PHE A 220 -19.73 -7.93 7.74
CA PHE A 220 -20.24 -9.19 7.17
C PHE A 220 -19.79 -10.41 7.97
N GLY A 221 -19.31 -10.21 9.21
CA GLY A 221 -18.75 -11.25 10.06
C GLY A 221 -17.66 -12.03 9.33
N ASN A 222 -17.81 -13.35 9.20
CA ASN A 222 -16.87 -14.21 8.49
C ASN A 222 -17.36 -14.67 7.10
N SER A 223 -18.45 -14.09 6.58
CA SER A 223 -19.02 -14.51 5.30
C SER A 223 -18.39 -13.76 4.12
N MET A 224 -17.41 -14.41 3.47
CA MET A 224 -16.79 -13.89 2.24
C MET A 224 -17.81 -13.75 1.10
N VAL A 225 -18.81 -14.64 1.05
CA VAL A 225 -19.88 -14.60 0.03
C VAL A 225 -20.70 -13.32 0.16
N LYS A 226 -21.20 -13.03 1.37
CA LYS A 226 -21.95 -11.79 1.64
C LYS A 226 -21.11 -10.53 1.38
N LEU A 227 -19.83 -10.55 1.80
CA LEU A 227 -18.91 -9.46 1.50
C LEU A 227 -18.77 -9.25 -0.02
N LYS A 228 -18.51 -10.31 -0.79
CA LYS A 228 -18.32 -10.19 -2.25
C LYS A 228 -19.56 -9.69 -2.96
N ASP A 229 -20.74 -10.13 -2.54
CA ASP A 229 -22.01 -9.64 -3.08
C ASP A 229 -22.16 -8.13 -2.83
N HIS A 230 -21.88 -7.69 -1.60
CA HIS A 230 -21.87 -6.27 -1.27
C HIS A 230 -20.82 -5.46 -2.06
N LEU A 231 -19.59 -5.95 -2.14
CA LEU A 231 -18.51 -5.30 -2.90
C LEU A 231 -18.85 -5.19 -4.39
N LYS A 232 -19.56 -6.17 -4.98
CA LYS A 232 -20.07 -6.10 -6.36
C LYS A 232 -21.07 -4.96 -6.54
N GLY A 233 -21.94 -4.74 -5.56
CA GLY A 233 -22.86 -3.60 -5.54
C GLY A 233 -22.12 -2.25 -5.48
N GLU A 234 -21.17 -2.12 -4.54
CA GLU A 234 -20.33 -0.92 -4.38
C GLU A 234 -19.46 -0.64 -5.62
N PHE A 235 -18.91 -1.70 -6.23
CA PHE A 235 -18.16 -1.64 -7.48
C PHE A 235 -19.04 -1.07 -8.61
N THR A 236 -20.20 -1.66 -8.83
CA THR A 236 -21.13 -1.23 -9.89
C THR A 236 -21.54 0.22 -9.68
N LYS A 237 -21.97 0.58 -8.47
CA LYS A 237 -22.41 1.94 -8.10
C LYS A 237 -21.34 3.00 -8.34
N ARG A 238 -20.07 2.66 -8.15
CA ARG A 238 -18.96 3.61 -8.25
C ARG A 238 -18.47 3.79 -9.67
N TYR A 239 -18.21 2.68 -10.36
CA TYR A 239 -17.67 2.74 -11.72
C TYR A 239 -18.73 3.16 -12.75
N SER A 240 -20.01 2.77 -12.59
CA SER A 240 -21.07 3.12 -13.56
C SER A 240 -21.27 4.62 -13.77
N LYS A 241 -20.75 5.45 -12.86
CA LYS A 241 -20.72 6.91 -13.00
C LYS A 241 -19.84 7.39 -14.15
N PHE A 242 -18.81 6.63 -14.55
CA PHE A 242 -17.81 7.06 -15.52
C PHE A 242 -17.29 5.98 -16.47
N ILE A 243 -17.50 4.70 -16.18
CA ILE A 243 -17.09 3.54 -17.00
C ILE A 243 -18.18 2.47 -16.93
N ASP A 244 -18.46 1.77 -18.03
CA ASP A 244 -19.28 0.56 -17.98
C ASP A 244 -18.56 -0.52 -17.12
N PRO A 245 -19.08 -0.92 -15.95
CA PRO A 245 -18.39 -1.88 -15.10
C PRO A 245 -18.14 -3.24 -15.77
N LYS A 246 -18.89 -3.59 -16.82
CA LYS A 246 -18.76 -4.88 -17.54
C LYS A 246 -17.49 -4.99 -18.37
N ILE A 247 -16.91 -3.86 -18.81
CA ILE A 247 -15.67 -3.87 -19.60
C ILE A 247 -14.43 -3.90 -18.71
N LEU A 248 -14.58 -3.67 -17.41
CA LEU A 248 -13.48 -3.66 -16.47
C LEU A 248 -13.11 -5.07 -16.03
N ILE A 249 -11.90 -5.46 -16.39
CA ILE A 249 -11.26 -6.71 -15.95
C ILE A 249 -10.02 -6.37 -15.11
N PRO A 250 -9.72 -7.16 -14.05
CA PRO A 250 -8.53 -6.95 -13.22
C PRO A 250 -7.25 -6.85 -14.06
N ASN A 251 -6.52 -5.75 -13.90
CA ASN A 251 -5.29 -5.41 -14.64
C ASN A 251 -5.39 -5.43 -16.19
N GLY A 252 -6.60 -5.44 -16.76
CA GLY A 252 -6.78 -5.50 -18.22
C GLY A 252 -6.47 -6.87 -18.83
N ILE A 253 -6.26 -7.91 -18.01
CA ILE A 253 -5.89 -9.26 -18.47
C ILE A 253 -7.16 -10.13 -18.42
N ARG A 254 -7.56 -10.70 -19.57
CA ARG A 254 -8.59 -11.75 -19.61
C ARG A 254 -7.95 -13.02 -19.06
N GLU A 255 -8.60 -13.64 -18.07
CA GLU A 255 -8.14 -14.89 -17.44
C GLU A 255 -8.02 -16.04 -18.42
#